data_AF-A0A4Y7L699-F1
#
_entry.id   AF-A0A4Y7L699-F1
#
_cell.length_a   1.000
_cell.length_b   1.000
_cell.length_c   1.000
_cell.angle_alpha   90.00
_cell.angle_beta   90.00
_cell.angle_gamma   90.00
#
_symmetry.space_group_name_H-M   'P 1'
#
loop_
_entity.id
_entity.type
_entity.pdbx_description
1 polymer ?
#
loop_
_entity_poly.entity_id
_entity_poly.type
_entity_poly.pdbx_seq_one_letter_code
_entity_poly.pdbx_strand_id
1 'polypeptide(L)'
;MDKLRISVFCLALVYLGSWIGFAEAGRRGHLVQQKPDPKDAVATARWLVSQNNWGVLSTISSELGGAPFGNVVSFSDGLPNKGHGVPYFYLTTLDPTARNGMKDARSSFTVSEFPIGTCGKKDPENPTCAKLTLTGKDLFNSSKYLFSADSDVIPYHTHVRIHVLQPPGIESTRTYSRGYLDVTMADLSTFKLVDVNSKEASFAKDALFAKHPEMKGWPKGHDFQIFKLEIEDIFLIDWFGGPKPITVAQYLRPRICIGFAEAGRRGLLVPHKPDHEDAVATARWLISQNNWGVLSTISIDLGGAPFGKVVLFSDGLLDKGHGIPYFYKSSLDPTPRNAMKDARSSFAVSEFPIGTCGKKDPENPTCAKLTLTGKLKLVDINSKEASVAKEVLFATHPEMKYWPKDHNFQIFKLEIEDIFLVNWFGGAKPITVAQYLRPRM
;
A
#
# COMPACT_ATOMS: atom_id res chain seq x y z
N MET A 1 -56.12 57.25 -0.75
CA MET A 1 -55.54 57.80 -1.99
C MET A 1 -54.27 58.55 -1.60
N ASP A 2 -53.04 58.21 -1.94
CA ASP A 2 -52.38 57.06 -2.55
C ASP A 2 -50.86 57.34 -2.43
N LYS A 3 -50.04 56.26 -2.45
CA LYS A 3 -48.56 56.20 -2.59
C LYS A 3 -47.76 56.43 -1.29
N LEU A 4 -47.27 55.41 -0.58
CA LEU A 4 -46.27 54.34 -0.86
C LEU A 4 -44.81 54.74 -0.57
N ARG A 5 -44.35 54.31 0.63
CA ARG A 5 -43.03 53.75 1.06
C ARG A 5 -41.72 54.51 0.78
N ILE A 6 -40.87 54.60 1.82
CA ILE A 6 -39.69 53.73 2.04
C ILE A 6 -39.16 53.94 3.47
N SER A 7 -38.83 52.83 4.13
CA SER A 7 -38.42 52.72 5.53
C SER A 7 -36.91 52.94 5.68
N VAL A 8 -36.51 53.81 6.60
CA VAL A 8 -35.13 53.95 7.09
C VAL A 8 -35.16 53.68 8.59
N PHE A 9 -34.60 52.56 9.03
CA PHE A 9 -34.24 52.35 10.44
C PHE A 9 -32.93 51.57 10.51
N CYS A 10 -31.83 52.30 10.70
CA CYS A 10 -30.65 51.83 11.40
C CYS A 10 -30.85 52.13 12.88
N LEU A 11 -30.70 51.14 13.77
CA LEU A 11 -29.83 51.21 14.96
C LEU A 11 -29.98 49.96 15.86
N ALA A 12 -28.85 49.25 15.95
CA ALA A 12 -28.30 48.55 17.10
C ALA A 12 -29.16 47.53 17.89
N LEU A 13 -28.91 46.24 17.62
CA LEU A 13 -29.03 45.17 18.61
C LEU A 13 -27.66 44.52 18.82
N VAL A 14 -27.10 44.73 20.01
CA VAL A 14 -25.87 44.11 20.51
C VAL A 14 -26.15 42.63 20.76
N TYR A 15 -25.58 41.76 19.93
CA TYR A 15 -25.50 40.33 20.20
C TYR A 15 -24.21 40.02 20.96
N LEU A 16 -24.33 39.71 22.26
CA LEU A 16 -23.31 38.99 23.03
C LEU A 16 -23.29 37.53 22.55
N GLY A 17 -22.48 37.27 21.51
CA GLY A 17 -22.18 35.93 21.04
C GLY A 17 -21.04 35.31 21.85
N SER A 18 -21.36 34.20 22.51
CA SER A 18 -20.43 33.31 23.23
C SER A 18 -19.22 32.93 22.36
N TRP A 19 -18.02 33.20 22.88
CA TRP A 19 -16.77 32.66 22.37
C TRP A 19 -16.69 31.17 22.70
N ILE A 20 -17.22 30.33 21.81
CA ILE A 20 -16.78 28.94 21.70
C ILE A 20 -15.99 28.85 20.41
N GLY A 21 -14.67 28.99 20.53
CA GLY A 21 -13.74 28.72 19.44
C GLY A 21 -13.82 27.24 19.06
N PHE A 22 -14.57 26.93 18.02
CA PHE A 22 -14.34 25.70 17.27
C PHE A 22 -13.03 25.88 16.53
N ALA A 23 -12.01 25.12 16.92
CA ALA A 23 -10.78 25.00 16.15
C ALA A 23 -11.13 24.39 14.79
N GLU A 24 -11.21 25.22 13.75
CA GLU A 24 -11.25 24.77 12.37
C GLU A 24 -9.91 24.13 12.00
N ALA A 25 -9.78 22.83 12.25
CA ALA A 25 -8.71 22.02 11.71
C ALA A 25 -8.85 21.99 10.17
N GLY A 26 -8.02 22.81 9.51
CA GLY A 26 -8.14 23.12 8.07
C GLY A 26 -8.19 21.89 7.16
N ARG A 27 -9.28 21.79 6.40
CA ARG A 27 -9.52 20.82 5.33
C ARG A 27 -8.92 21.34 4.03
N ARG A 28 -8.09 20.55 3.33
CA ARG A 28 -8.11 20.60 1.86
C ARG A 28 -9.30 19.73 1.47
N GLY A 29 -10.41 20.37 1.08
CA GLY A 29 -11.54 19.65 0.50
C GLY A 29 -11.11 19.05 -0.83
N HIS A 30 -10.59 17.82 -0.81
CA HIS A 30 -10.44 17.06 -2.05
C HIS A 30 -11.85 16.63 -2.44
N LEU A 31 -12.39 17.22 -3.51
CA LEU A 31 -13.65 16.79 -4.09
C LEU A 31 -13.46 15.34 -4.54
N VAL A 32 -14.08 14.41 -3.82
CA VAL A 32 -14.03 12.99 -4.16
C VAL A 32 -14.88 12.79 -5.40
N GLN A 33 -14.32 12.14 -6.42
CA GLN A 33 -15.11 11.78 -7.60
C GLN A 33 -16.21 10.80 -7.21
N GLN A 34 -17.37 10.91 -7.85
CA GLN A 34 -18.46 9.97 -7.60
C GLN A 34 -18.00 8.53 -7.94
N LYS A 35 -18.29 7.58 -7.04
CA LYS A 35 -18.03 6.17 -7.28
C LYS A 35 -18.76 5.71 -8.56
N PRO A 36 -18.05 5.09 -9.53
CA PRO A 36 -18.68 4.54 -10.73
C PRO A 36 -19.69 3.43 -10.44
N ASP A 37 -20.60 3.19 -11.39
CA ASP A 37 -21.48 2.02 -11.35
C ASP A 37 -20.62 0.73 -11.35
N PRO A 38 -20.83 -0.22 -10.41
CA PRO A 38 -20.10 -1.49 -10.37
C PRO A 38 -20.23 -2.37 -11.63
N LYS A 39 -21.14 -2.03 -12.56
CA LYS A 39 -21.19 -2.62 -13.91
C LYS A 39 -20.05 -2.14 -14.81
N ASP A 40 -19.50 -0.95 -14.57
CA ASP A 40 -18.28 -0.45 -15.23
C ASP A 40 -17.06 -0.71 -14.34
N ALA A 41 -16.68 -1.98 -14.25
CA ALA A 41 -15.56 -2.46 -13.45
C ALA A 41 -14.23 -1.72 -13.78
N VAL A 42 -14.01 -1.37 -15.05
CA VAL A 42 -12.84 -0.59 -15.47
C VAL A 42 -12.88 0.80 -14.85
N ALA A 43 -14.02 1.49 -14.92
CA ALA A 43 -14.17 2.80 -14.29
C ALA A 43 -13.95 2.71 -12.78
N THR A 44 -14.49 1.70 -12.08
CA THR A 44 -14.28 1.52 -10.64
C THR A 44 -12.79 1.31 -10.30
N ALA A 45 -12.09 0.45 -11.04
CA ALA A 45 -10.66 0.22 -10.82
C ALA A 45 -9.84 1.51 -10.99
N ARG A 46 -10.14 2.29 -12.03
CA ARG A 46 -9.45 3.56 -12.32
C ARG A 46 -9.77 4.64 -11.30
N TRP A 47 -11.02 4.70 -10.87
CA TRP A 47 -11.45 5.58 -9.80
C TRP A 47 -10.70 5.24 -8.50
N LEU A 48 -10.61 3.97 -8.10
CA LEU A 48 -9.87 3.55 -6.91
C LEU A 48 -8.42 4.04 -6.91
N VAL A 49 -7.71 3.89 -8.02
CA VAL A 49 -6.30 4.34 -8.15
C VAL A 49 -6.22 5.87 -8.12
N SER A 50 -7.12 6.56 -8.82
CA SER A 50 -7.09 8.03 -8.86
C SER A 50 -7.40 8.70 -7.52
N GLN A 51 -8.35 8.14 -6.76
CA GLN A 51 -8.89 8.74 -5.53
C GLN A 51 -8.06 8.39 -4.29
N ASN A 52 -7.34 7.28 -4.30
CA ASN A 52 -6.42 6.94 -3.22
C ASN A 52 -5.11 7.71 -3.35
N ASN A 53 -4.56 8.16 -2.23
CA ASN A 53 -3.23 8.78 -2.17
C ASN A 53 -2.15 7.82 -1.62
N TRP A 54 -2.55 6.72 -0.98
CA TRP A 54 -1.66 5.67 -0.50
C TRP A 54 -2.23 4.28 -0.81
N GLY A 55 -1.38 3.26 -0.69
CA GLY A 55 -1.76 1.86 -0.71
C GLY A 55 -0.67 1.00 -0.10
N VAL A 56 -0.75 -0.31 -0.32
CA VAL A 56 0.31 -1.25 0.09
C VAL A 56 0.98 -1.82 -1.15
N LEU A 57 2.28 -1.54 -1.30
CA LEU A 57 3.14 -2.12 -2.31
C LEU A 57 3.85 -3.33 -1.71
N SER A 58 3.63 -4.50 -2.29
CA SER A 58 4.19 -5.77 -1.86
C SER A 58 5.26 -6.22 -2.82
N THR A 59 6.43 -6.57 -2.29
CA THR A 59 7.62 -7.03 -3.03
C THR A 59 8.13 -8.36 -2.47
N ILE A 60 9.02 -9.06 -3.17
CA ILE A 60 9.64 -10.30 -2.67
C ILE A 60 10.91 -9.98 -1.88
N SER A 61 10.91 -10.31 -0.58
CA SER A 61 12.04 -10.00 0.29
C SER A 61 13.17 -11.01 0.19
N SER A 62 14.30 -10.57 -0.35
CA SER A 62 15.54 -11.37 -0.34
C SER A 62 16.12 -11.57 1.08
N GLU A 63 15.81 -10.67 2.01
CA GLU A 63 16.32 -10.71 3.40
C GLU A 63 15.43 -11.59 4.30
N LEU A 64 14.15 -11.79 3.93
CA LEU A 64 13.18 -12.60 4.68
C LEU A 64 12.88 -13.92 3.95
N GLY A 65 13.91 -14.52 3.35
CA GLY A 65 13.83 -15.85 2.74
C GLY A 65 12.80 -15.95 1.61
N GLY A 66 12.55 -14.87 0.87
CA GLY A 66 11.57 -14.76 -0.21
C GLY A 66 10.12 -14.54 0.24
N ALA A 67 9.88 -14.21 1.52
CA ALA A 67 8.56 -13.82 1.98
C ALA A 67 8.08 -12.54 1.28
N PRO A 68 6.75 -12.39 1.04
CA PRO A 68 6.23 -11.14 0.53
C PRO A 68 6.39 -10.07 1.63
N PHE A 69 6.81 -8.88 1.25
CA PHE A 69 6.93 -7.72 2.13
C PHE A 69 6.02 -6.61 1.61
N GLY A 70 4.85 -6.45 2.25
CA GLY A 70 3.92 -5.35 2.00
C GLY A 70 4.30 -4.10 2.78
N ASN A 71 4.49 -2.97 2.11
CA ASN A 71 4.80 -1.69 2.75
C ASN A 71 3.77 -0.62 2.39
N VAL A 72 3.43 0.23 3.35
CA VAL A 72 2.58 1.40 3.11
C VAL A 72 3.38 2.45 2.36
N VAL A 73 2.93 2.81 1.16
CA VAL A 73 3.61 3.77 0.28
C VAL A 73 2.64 4.82 -0.26
N SER A 74 3.17 6.02 -0.48
CA SER A 74 2.49 7.09 -1.19
C SER A 74 2.71 6.92 -2.70
N PHE A 75 1.65 7.12 -3.49
CA PHE A 75 1.72 6.92 -4.94
C PHE A 75 0.91 7.97 -5.69
N SER A 76 1.16 8.07 -6.99
CA SER A 76 0.32 8.84 -7.91
C SER A 76 0.20 8.13 -9.24
N ASP A 77 -0.95 8.25 -9.89
CA ASP A 77 -1.17 7.73 -11.25
C ASP A 77 -1.28 8.84 -12.30
N GLY A 78 -1.10 10.09 -11.90
CA GLY A 78 -1.17 11.26 -12.75
C GLY A 78 -1.41 12.55 -11.94
N LEU A 79 -1.59 13.67 -12.63
CA LEU A 79 -2.01 14.89 -11.95
C LEU A 79 -3.41 14.70 -11.32
N PRO A 80 -3.76 15.46 -10.27
CA PRO A 80 -5.09 15.39 -9.67
C PRO A 80 -6.21 15.45 -10.73
N ASN A 81 -7.12 14.49 -10.67
CA ASN A 81 -8.22 14.28 -11.64
C ASN A 81 -7.81 13.96 -13.09
N LYS A 82 -6.52 13.71 -13.36
CA LYS A 82 -5.97 13.34 -14.67
C LYS A 82 -5.16 12.04 -14.56
N GLY A 83 -5.64 11.12 -13.73
CA GLY A 83 -4.99 9.84 -13.47
C GLY A 83 -5.00 8.91 -14.69
N HIS A 84 -3.83 8.39 -15.03
CA HIS A 84 -3.60 7.44 -16.13
C HIS A 84 -3.58 5.98 -15.65
N GLY A 85 -3.85 5.72 -14.37
CA GLY A 85 -4.05 4.40 -13.78
C GLY A 85 -2.79 3.58 -13.62
N VAL A 86 -1.64 4.06 -14.10
CA VAL A 86 -0.33 3.46 -13.86
C VAL A 86 0.22 4.05 -12.57
N PRO A 87 0.40 3.27 -11.50
CA PRO A 87 0.99 3.77 -10.27
C PRO A 87 2.48 4.10 -10.44
N TYR A 88 2.86 5.29 -10.02
CA TYR A 88 4.23 5.71 -9.79
C TYR A 88 4.47 5.90 -8.30
N PHE A 89 5.68 5.57 -7.84
CA PHE A 89 6.13 5.69 -6.45
C PHE A 89 7.43 6.50 -6.40
N TYR A 90 7.71 7.12 -5.26
CA TYR A 90 8.97 7.84 -5.02
C TYR A 90 9.67 7.22 -3.83
N LEU A 91 10.60 6.29 -4.05
CA LEU A 91 11.16 5.45 -3.00
C LEU A 91 12.68 5.57 -2.93
N THR A 92 13.25 5.27 -1.77
CA THR A 92 14.71 5.19 -1.55
C THR A 92 15.12 3.74 -1.34
N THR A 93 16.32 3.36 -1.77
CA THR A 93 16.91 2.05 -1.44
C THR A 93 17.27 1.91 0.03
N LEU A 94 17.06 2.92 0.87
CA LEU A 94 17.06 2.76 2.32
C LEU A 94 15.79 2.03 2.81
N ASP A 95 14.70 2.07 2.04
CA ASP A 95 13.49 1.30 2.29
C ASP A 95 13.63 -0.11 1.69
N PRO A 96 13.33 -1.19 2.44
CA PRO A 96 13.39 -2.56 1.92
C PRO A 96 12.57 -2.77 0.64
N THR A 97 11.46 -2.04 0.45
CA THR A 97 10.58 -2.16 -0.73
C THR A 97 11.35 -1.91 -2.02
N ALA A 98 12.10 -0.81 -2.09
CA ALA A 98 12.91 -0.48 -3.26
C ALA A 98 14.03 -1.50 -3.46
N ARG A 99 14.73 -1.91 -2.39
CA ARG A 99 15.80 -2.92 -2.48
C ARG A 99 15.30 -4.27 -2.96
N ASN A 100 14.12 -4.68 -2.50
CA ASN A 100 13.46 -5.91 -2.90
C ASN A 100 13.06 -5.87 -4.37
N GLY A 101 12.35 -4.81 -4.79
CA GLY A 101 11.94 -4.62 -6.19
C GLY A 101 13.12 -4.58 -7.18
N MET A 102 14.28 -4.09 -6.75
CA MET A 102 15.50 -4.10 -7.57
C MET A 102 16.14 -5.49 -7.72
N LYS A 103 15.89 -6.41 -6.80
CA LYS A 103 16.41 -7.80 -6.87
C LYS A 103 15.42 -8.76 -7.52
N ASP A 104 14.14 -8.55 -7.27
CA ASP A 104 13.03 -9.31 -7.84
C ASP A 104 11.91 -8.34 -8.14
N ALA A 105 11.69 -8.07 -9.44
CA ALA A 105 10.75 -7.07 -9.87
C ALA A 105 9.29 -7.45 -9.60
N ARG A 106 8.98 -8.73 -9.30
CA ARG A 106 7.60 -9.15 -9.05
C ARG A 106 7.02 -8.39 -7.86
N SER A 107 5.95 -7.66 -8.13
CA SER A 107 5.30 -6.79 -7.15
C SER A 107 3.78 -6.81 -7.29
N SER A 108 3.10 -6.35 -6.25
CA SER A 108 1.68 -6.02 -6.33
C SER A 108 1.37 -4.76 -5.56
N PHE A 109 0.42 -3.96 -6.03
CA PHE A 109 -0.04 -2.76 -5.38
C PHE A 109 -1.53 -2.85 -5.05
N THR A 110 -1.88 -2.73 -3.78
CA THR A 110 -3.25 -2.88 -3.28
C THR A 110 -3.79 -1.57 -2.74
N VAL A 111 -4.99 -1.19 -3.19
CA VAL A 111 -5.75 -0.02 -2.71
C VAL A 111 -7.17 -0.41 -2.30
N SER A 112 -7.74 0.38 -1.39
CA SER A 112 -9.08 0.18 -0.83
C SER A 112 -9.95 1.41 -1.03
N GLU A 113 -11.25 1.23 -1.23
CA GLU A 113 -12.23 2.32 -1.20
C GLU A 113 -12.37 2.92 0.21
N PHE A 114 -12.14 2.11 1.24
CA PHE A 114 -12.41 2.48 2.63
C PHE A 114 -11.78 3.81 3.09
N PRO A 115 -10.48 4.09 2.86
CA PRO A 115 -9.88 5.39 3.22
C PRO A 115 -10.43 6.60 2.42
N ILE A 116 -11.07 6.38 1.27
CA ILE A 116 -11.78 7.42 0.51
C ILE A 116 -13.01 7.91 1.29
N GLY A 117 -13.64 7.01 2.07
CA GLY A 117 -14.80 7.32 2.90
C GLY A 117 -16.16 7.11 2.20
N THR A 118 -16.18 6.51 1.02
CA THR A 118 -17.42 6.28 0.23
C THR A 118 -18.11 4.94 0.51
N CYS A 119 -17.52 4.05 1.33
CA CYS A 119 -18.13 2.77 1.72
C CYS A 119 -19.33 2.90 2.69
N GLY A 120 -19.57 4.10 3.23
CA GLY A 120 -20.63 4.35 4.21
C GLY A 120 -20.33 3.65 5.55
N LYS A 121 -21.26 2.81 6.02
CA LYS A 121 -21.11 2.04 7.28
C LYS A 121 -20.48 0.67 7.10
N LYS A 122 -20.17 0.27 5.86
CA LYS A 122 -19.69 -1.07 5.53
C LYS A 122 -18.20 -1.19 5.82
N ASP A 123 -17.79 -2.37 6.25
CA ASP A 123 -16.39 -2.71 6.43
C ASP A 123 -15.65 -2.84 5.07
N PRO A 124 -14.30 -2.77 5.06
CA PRO A 124 -13.51 -2.88 3.83
C PRO A 124 -13.53 -4.26 3.14
N GLU A 125 -13.89 -5.35 3.81
CA GLU A 125 -14.04 -6.67 3.17
C GLU A 125 -15.41 -6.87 2.53
N ASN A 126 -16.43 -6.08 2.90
CA ASN A 126 -17.73 -6.09 2.25
C ASN A 126 -17.59 -5.96 0.72
N PRO A 127 -18.16 -6.85 -0.10
CA PRO A 127 -17.95 -6.83 -1.55
C PRO A 127 -18.38 -5.54 -2.24
N THR A 128 -19.27 -4.75 -1.63
CA THR A 128 -19.70 -3.44 -2.17
C THR A 128 -18.79 -2.28 -1.77
N CYS A 129 -17.84 -2.50 -0.85
CA CYS A 129 -16.70 -1.61 -0.59
C CYS A 129 -15.52 -2.11 -1.43
N ALA A 130 -15.19 -1.36 -2.47
CA ALA A 130 -14.34 -1.83 -3.54
C ALA A 130 -12.87 -1.96 -3.11
N LYS A 131 -12.16 -2.95 -3.63
CA LYS A 131 -10.71 -3.14 -3.47
C LYS A 131 -10.10 -3.61 -4.76
N LEU A 132 -8.88 -3.15 -5.00
CA LEU A 132 -8.12 -3.42 -6.20
C LEU A 132 -6.70 -3.85 -5.82
N THR A 133 -6.24 -4.95 -6.41
CA THR A 133 -4.85 -5.36 -6.43
C THR A 133 -4.37 -5.35 -7.88
N LEU A 134 -3.31 -4.61 -8.15
CA LEU A 134 -2.59 -4.62 -9.42
C LEU A 134 -1.32 -5.43 -9.22
N THR A 135 -1.14 -6.52 -9.95
CA THR A 135 0.09 -7.34 -9.88
C THR A 135 0.89 -7.17 -11.15
N GLY A 136 2.21 -7.16 -11.04
CA GLY A 136 3.10 -7.11 -12.19
C GLY A 136 4.55 -6.90 -11.76
N LYS A 137 5.24 -5.97 -12.41
CA LYS A 137 6.67 -5.71 -12.18
C LYS A 137 6.96 -4.26 -11.80
N ASP A 138 7.68 -4.06 -10.71
CA ASP A 138 8.25 -2.76 -10.36
C ASP A 138 9.47 -2.50 -11.25
N LEU A 139 9.26 -1.72 -12.29
CA LEU A 139 10.33 -1.38 -13.22
C LEU A 139 11.18 -0.24 -12.65
N PHE A 140 12.46 -0.55 -12.51
CA PHE A 140 13.50 0.38 -12.14
C PHE A 140 14.05 1.12 -13.36
N ASN A 141 14.64 2.30 -13.13
CA ASN A 141 15.62 2.90 -14.03
C ASN A 141 17.01 2.96 -13.40
N SER A 142 17.90 2.12 -13.90
CA SER A 142 19.34 2.21 -13.68
C SER A 142 20.02 3.09 -14.72
N SER A 143 19.75 4.39 -14.75
CA SER A 143 20.73 5.31 -15.36
C SER A 143 22.05 5.36 -14.56
N LYS A 144 22.10 4.74 -13.37
CA LYS A 144 23.33 4.50 -12.60
C LYS A 144 24.10 3.23 -13.01
N TYR A 145 23.54 2.42 -13.93
CA TYR A 145 24.26 1.36 -14.63
C TYR A 145 24.19 1.65 -16.14
N LEU A 146 24.72 2.81 -16.54
CA LEU A 146 25.09 3.04 -17.94
C LEU A 146 26.28 2.12 -18.25
N PHE A 147 25.99 0.99 -18.89
CA PHE A 147 26.97 0.41 -19.79
C PHE A 147 27.07 1.37 -20.98
N SER A 148 28.17 2.14 -21.03
CA SER A 148 28.59 2.72 -22.30
C SER A 148 29.06 1.56 -23.17
N ALA A 149 28.18 1.04 -24.02
CA ALA A 149 28.66 0.50 -25.28
C ALA A 149 28.78 1.71 -26.19
N ASP A 150 29.99 2.29 -26.25
CA ASP A 150 30.33 3.18 -27.35
C ASP A 150 30.15 2.35 -28.62
N SER A 151 29.04 2.65 -29.30
CA SER A 151 28.74 2.14 -30.62
C SER A 151 29.73 2.78 -31.57
N ASP A 152 30.75 2.03 -31.97
CA ASP A 152 31.37 2.16 -33.29
C ASP A 152 32.05 0.83 -33.65
N VAL A 153 31.41 0.08 -34.56
CA VAL A 153 31.97 -0.98 -35.42
C VAL A 153 32.99 -1.94 -34.77
N ILE A 154 32.55 -3.16 -34.39
CA ILE A 154 33.48 -4.22 -33.95
C ILE A 154 33.58 -5.30 -35.05
N PRO A 155 34.76 -5.49 -35.69
CA PRO A 155 35.02 -6.63 -36.56
C PRO A 155 35.19 -7.92 -35.73
N TYR A 156 34.96 -9.05 -36.37
CA TYR A 156 35.18 -10.38 -35.81
C TYR A 156 36.59 -10.51 -35.21
N HIS A 157 36.64 -10.75 -33.90
CA HIS A 157 37.80 -10.88 -33.01
C HIS A 157 38.22 -9.60 -32.28
N THR A 158 37.58 -9.34 -31.14
CA THR A 158 38.15 -8.42 -30.13
C THR A 158 37.99 -9.02 -28.74
N HIS A 159 39.09 -8.98 -27.98
CA HIS A 159 39.13 -9.37 -26.57
C HIS A 159 38.48 -8.25 -25.75
N VAL A 160 37.42 -8.56 -25.01
CA VAL A 160 36.77 -7.59 -24.11
C VAL A 160 37.58 -7.51 -22.82
N ARG A 161 38.25 -6.37 -22.57
CA ARG A 161 38.74 -6.02 -21.23
C ARG A 161 37.63 -5.32 -20.47
N ILE A 162 37.17 -5.93 -19.39
CA ILE A 162 36.22 -5.32 -18.47
C ILE A 162 37.03 -4.58 -17.39
N HIS A 163 36.96 -3.25 -17.38
CA HIS A 163 37.46 -2.45 -16.28
C HIS A 163 36.35 -2.31 -15.23
N VAL A 164 36.46 -3.04 -14.12
CA VAL A 164 35.59 -2.85 -12.96
C VAL A 164 36.18 -1.70 -12.14
N LEU A 165 35.55 -0.52 -12.20
CA LEU A 165 35.90 0.57 -11.29
C LEU A 165 35.26 0.30 -9.92
N GLN A 166 36.08 -0.12 -8.95
CA GLN A 166 35.73 -0.14 -7.53
C GLN A 166 36.26 1.13 -6.82
N PRO A 167 35.76 1.46 -5.62
CA PRO A 167 36.16 2.66 -4.88
C PRO A 167 37.69 2.70 -4.67
N PRO A 168 38.30 3.89 -4.53
CA PRO A 168 39.75 4.03 -4.59
C PRO A 168 40.42 3.28 -3.43
N GLY A 169 41.29 2.31 -3.75
CA GLY A 169 42.24 1.75 -2.78
C GLY A 169 42.69 0.30 -2.95
N ILE A 170 42.07 -0.54 -3.79
CA ILE A 170 42.50 -1.95 -3.95
C ILE A 170 42.36 -2.39 -5.41
N GLU A 171 43.48 -2.55 -6.12
CA GLU A 171 43.51 -3.20 -7.44
C GLU A 171 43.59 -4.72 -7.26
N SER A 172 42.64 -5.46 -7.84
CA SER A 172 42.85 -6.88 -8.17
C SER A 172 42.37 -7.15 -9.59
N THR A 173 43.28 -7.60 -10.44
CA THR A 173 42.96 -7.99 -11.82
C THR A 173 42.68 -9.49 -11.83
N ARG A 174 41.48 -9.92 -12.22
CA ARG A 174 41.20 -11.32 -12.57
C ARG A 174 40.96 -11.46 -14.06
N THR A 175 41.67 -12.40 -14.67
CA THR A 175 41.49 -12.82 -16.06
C THR A 175 40.66 -14.11 -16.06
N TYR A 176 39.54 -14.11 -16.77
CA TYR A 176 38.77 -15.34 -17.03
C TYR A 176 39.06 -15.82 -18.45
N SER A 177 39.43 -17.09 -18.60
CA SER A 177 39.51 -17.78 -19.87
C SER A 177 38.25 -18.65 -20.10
N ARG A 178 37.75 -18.53 -21.32
CA ARG A 178 36.61 -19.18 -22.00
C ARG A 178 36.12 -20.51 -21.41
N GLY A 179 34.89 -20.51 -20.90
CA GLY A 179 34.01 -21.67 -20.72
C GLY A 179 32.60 -21.30 -21.18
N TYR A 180 32.03 -22.11 -22.07
CA TYR A 180 30.78 -21.91 -22.80
C TYR A 180 29.58 -21.64 -21.87
N LEU A 181 28.88 -20.53 -22.07
CA LEU A 181 27.52 -20.31 -21.58
C LEU A 181 26.78 -19.56 -22.69
N ASP A 182 26.09 -20.32 -23.54
CA ASP A 182 25.13 -19.81 -24.50
C ASP A 182 23.95 -19.21 -23.72
N VAL A 183 24.01 -17.92 -23.45
CA VAL A 183 22.81 -17.14 -23.13
C VAL A 183 22.48 -16.37 -24.39
N THR A 184 21.55 -16.89 -25.18
CA THR A 184 21.01 -16.15 -26.32
C THR A 184 20.32 -14.88 -25.80
N MET A 185 20.48 -13.77 -26.52
CA MET A 185 19.79 -12.47 -26.28
C MET A 185 18.24 -12.56 -26.22
N ALA A 186 17.66 -13.74 -26.39
CA ALA A 186 16.25 -14.03 -26.20
C ALA A 186 15.83 -14.15 -24.72
N ASP A 187 16.76 -14.33 -23.78
CA ASP A 187 16.45 -14.42 -22.33
C ASP A 187 16.37 -13.04 -21.62
N LEU A 188 16.57 -11.94 -22.34
CA LEU A 188 16.48 -10.57 -21.81
C LEU A 188 15.21 -9.83 -22.23
N SER A 189 14.14 -10.56 -22.58
CA SER A 189 12.88 -9.92 -22.97
C SER A 189 12.23 -9.19 -21.79
N THR A 190 12.34 -7.86 -21.86
CA THR A 190 11.50 -6.81 -21.28
C THR A 190 11.71 -6.44 -19.82
N PHE A 191 12.76 -5.68 -19.55
CA PHE A 191 12.73 -4.61 -18.55
C PHE A 191 12.65 -3.27 -19.29
N LYS A 192 11.51 -2.55 -19.19
CA LYS A 192 11.43 -1.16 -19.65
C LYS A 192 11.85 -0.23 -18.53
N LEU A 193 13.12 0.17 -18.54
CA LEU A 193 13.59 1.24 -17.66
C LEU A 193 12.93 2.56 -18.09
N VAL A 194 12.32 3.28 -17.15
CA VAL A 194 11.82 4.64 -17.40
C VAL A 194 13.02 5.59 -17.34
N ASP A 195 13.59 5.95 -18.50
CA ASP A 195 14.71 6.90 -18.57
C ASP A 195 14.43 8.16 -17.72
N VAL A 196 15.38 8.54 -16.84
CA VAL A 196 15.25 9.65 -15.87
C VAL A 196 15.11 10.98 -16.61
N ASN A 197 15.63 11.05 -17.84
CA ASN A 197 15.47 12.20 -18.73
C ASN A 197 14.25 12.07 -19.65
N SER A 198 13.47 10.98 -19.53
CA SER A 198 12.26 10.80 -20.32
C SER A 198 11.16 11.76 -19.90
N LYS A 199 10.27 12.02 -20.85
CA LYS A 199 9.01 12.72 -20.60
C LYS A 199 8.17 12.00 -19.53
N GLU A 200 8.27 10.68 -19.43
CA GLU A 200 7.55 9.88 -18.44
C GLU A 200 8.10 10.10 -17.02
N ALA A 201 9.42 10.14 -16.83
CA ALA A 201 10.02 10.44 -15.53
C ALA A 201 9.64 11.85 -15.05
N SER A 202 9.67 12.85 -15.93
CA SER A 202 9.20 14.20 -15.60
C SER A 202 7.72 14.22 -15.23
N PHE A 203 6.87 13.54 -16.02
CA PHE A 203 5.45 13.43 -15.74
C PHE A 203 5.17 12.75 -14.39
N ALA A 204 5.83 11.63 -14.12
CA ALA A 204 5.68 10.88 -12.88
C ALA A 204 6.09 11.74 -11.68
N LYS A 205 7.22 12.46 -11.78
CA LYS A 205 7.69 13.38 -10.75
C LYS A 205 6.66 14.47 -10.46
N ASP A 206 6.14 15.12 -11.51
CA ASP A 206 5.14 16.17 -11.37
C ASP A 206 3.84 15.64 -10.77
N ALA A 207 3.39 14.46 -11.20
CA ALA A 207 2.22 13.76 -10.68
C ALA A 207 2.37 13.41 -9.19
N LEU A 208 3.51 12.86 -8.80
CA LEU A 208 3.86 12.54 -7.42
C LEU A 208 3.89 13.79 -6.56
N PHE A 209 4.61 14.83 -6.98
CA PHE A 209 4.80 16.05 -6.18
C PHE A 209 3.56 16.95 -6.14
N ALA A 210 2.66 16.83 -7.11
CA ALA A 210 1.36 17.48 -7.08
C ALA A 210 0.41 16.81 -6.07
N LYS A 211 0.40 15.47 -6.04
CA LYS A 211 -0.44 14.69 -5.11
C LYS A 211 0.11 14.70 -3.69
N HIS A 212 1.44 14.70 -3.56
CA HIS A 212 2.20 14.63 -2.31
C HIS A 212 3.24 15.76 -2.21
N PRO A 213 2.81 16.98 -1.83
CA PRO A 213 3.70 18.15 -1.80
C PRO A 213 4.91 18.01 -0.87
N GLU A 214 4.83 17.17 0.17
CA GLU A 214 5.94 16.90 1.09
C GLU A 214 7.16 16.29 0.39
N MET A 215 6.96 15.52 -0.69
CA MET A 215 8.05 14.87 -1.45
C MET A 215 9.08 15.85 -2.00
N LYS A 216 8.69 17.11 -2.23
CA LYS A 216 9.60 18.18 -2.68
C LYS A 216 10.67 18.51 -1.64
N GLY A 217 10.35 18.33 -0.36
CA GLY A 217 11.22 18.64 0.77
C GLY A 217 11.97 17.43 1.34
N TRP A 218 11.78 16.23 0.76
CA TRP A 218 12.45 15.03 1.26
C TRP A 218 13.98 15.09 1.11
N PRO A 219 14.76 14.42 1.98
CA PRO A 219 16.21 14.56 2.01
C PRO A 219 16.88 14.15 0.70
N LYS A 220 17.62 15.08 0.07
CA LYS A 220 18.35 14.83 -1.19
C LYS A 220 19.39 13.70 -1.05
N GLY A 221 20.02 13.57 0.11
CA GLY A 221 21.04 12.56 0.38
C GLY A 221 20.52 11.12 0.49
N HIS A 222 19.19 10.92 0.49
CA HIS A 222 18.58 9.59 0.58
C HIS A 222 18.34 8.95 -0.79
N ASP A 223 18.73 9.59 -1.90
CA ASP A 223 18.67 9.03 -3.26
C ASP A 223 17.28 8.47 -3.62
N PHE A 224 16.23 9.26 -3.36
CA PHE A 224 14.86 8.91 -3.75
C PHE A 224 14.72 8.87 -5.28
N GLN A 225 14.06 7.82 -5.76
CA GLN A 225 13.93 7.46 -7.16
C GLN A 225 12.48 7.14 -7.50
N ILE A 226 12.12 7.32 -8.77
CA ILE A 226 10.78 7.06 -9.27
C ILE A 226 10.69 5.61 -9.71
N PHE A 227 9.70 4.89 -9.20
CA PHE A 227 9.36 3.52 -9.59
C PHE A 227 8.01 3.52 -10.31
N LYS A 228 7.85 2.64 -11.28
CA LYS A 228 6.61 2.42 -12.02
C LYS A 228 6.18 0.97 -11.87
N LEU A 229 4.90 0.73 -11.61
CA LEU A 229 4.32 -0.60 -11.72
C LEU A 229 3.89 -0.87 -13.17
N GLU A 230 4.57 -1.80 -13.84
CA GLU A 230 4.08 -2.42 -15.07
C GLU A 230 3.05 -3.50 -14.71
N ILE A 231 1.79 -3.24 -15.02
CA ILE A 231 0.66 -4.09 -14.60
C ILE A 231 0.56 -5.29 -15.55
N GLU A 232 0.52 -6.50 -14.98
CA GLU A 232 0.35 -7.77 -15.68
C GLU A 232 -0.99 -8.45 -15.34
N ASP A 233 -1.49 -8.26 -14.12
CA ASP A 233 -2.77 -8.80 -13.64
C ASP A 233 -3.57 -7.78 -12.80
N ILE A 234 -4.89 -7.91 -12.84
CA ILE A 234 -5.84 -7.00 -12.17
C ILE A 234 -6.88 -7.81 -11.41
N PHE A 235 -6.87 -7.67 -10.08
CA PHE A 235 -7.86 -8.27 -9.20
C PHE A 235 -8.75 -7.18 -8.59
N LEU A 236 -9.94 -6.98 -9.15
CA LEU A 236 -10.94 -6.04 -8.63
C LEU A 236 -12.11 -6.78 -8.00
N ILE A 237 -12.48 -6.42 -6.77
CA ILE A 237 -13.82 -6.72 -6.22
C ILE A 237 -14.49 -5.38 -5.93
N ASP A 238 -15.61 -5.11 -6.62
CA ASP A 238 -16.46 -3.93 -6.42
C ASP A 238 -17.95 -4.26 -6.24
N TRP A 239 -18.30 -5.55 -6.33
CA TRP A 239 -19.62 -6.08 -6.02
C TRP A 239 -19.54 -7.56 -5.61
N PHE A 240 -20.67 -8.14 -5.19
CA PHE A 240 -20.80 -9.59 -4.99
C PHE A 240 -20.54 -10.37 -6.29
N GLY A 241 -20.09 -11.62 -6.16
CA GLY A 241 -19.86 -12.54 -7.29
C GLY A 241 -18.38 -12.83 -7.60
N GLY A 242 -17.45 -12.32 -6.79
CA GLY A 242 -16.01 -12.57 -6.96
C GLY A 242 -15.29 -11.49 -7.79
N PRO A 243 -14.03 -11.73 -8.19
CA PRO A 243 -13.24 -10.75 -8.92
C PRO A 243 -13.81 -10.48 -10.32
N LYS A 244 -13.75 -9.22 -10.76
CA LYS A 244 -14.20 -8.81 -12.10
C LYS A 244 -13.13 -9.15 -13.16
N PRO A 245 -13.53 -9.70 -14.32
CA PRO A 245 -12.60 -9.90 -15.43
C PRO A 245 -12.26 -8.56 -16.08
N ILE A 246 -11.03 -8.08 -15.88
CA ILE A 246 -10.52 -6.86 -16.48
C ILE A 246 -9.16 -7.17 -17.10
N THR A 247 -8.98 -6.89 -18.38
CA THR A 247 -7.65 -6.97 -18.99
C THR A 247 -6.87 -5.68 -18.77
N VAL A 248 -5.53 -5.78 -18.72
CA VAL A 248 -4.65 -4.60 -18.64
C VAL A 248 -4.94 -3.61 -19.78
N ALA A 249 -5.18 -4.12 -20.99
CA ALA A 249 -5.53 -3.29 -22.14
C ALA A 249 -6.86 -2.54 -21.94
N GLN A 250 -7.88 -3.16 -21.34
CA GLN A 250 -9.13 -2.47 -21.01
C GLN A 250 -8.91 -1.39 -19.95
N TYR A 251 -8.13 -1.71 -18.92
CA TYR A 251 -7.81 -0.82 -17.81
C TYR A 251 -7.02 0.42 -18.23
N LEU A 252 -6.08 0.29 -19.18
CA LEU A 252 -5.23 1.38 -19.64
C LEU A 252 -5.84 2.22 -20.79
N ARG A 253 -7.05 1.90 -21.27
CA ARG A 253 -7.73 2.71 -22.29
C ARG A 253 -8.02 4.12 -21.76
N PRO A 254 -7.67 5.19 -22.50
CA PRO A 254 -7.99 6.56 -22.11
C PRO A 254 -9.49 6.76 -21.88
N ARG A 255 -9.86 7.35 -20.75
CA ARG A 255 -11.24 7.72 -20.42
C ARG A 255 -11.27 9.11 -19.76
N ILE A 256 -12.37 9.82 -19.99
CA ILE A 256 -12.66 11.11 -19.32
C ILE A 256 -13.55 10.80 -18.11
N CYS A 257 -13.08 11.09 -16.90
CA CYS A 257 -13.90 11.01 -15.70
C CYS A 257 -14.64 12.33 -15.47
N ILE A 258 -15.94 12.27 -15.17
CA ILE A 258 -16.79 13.43 -14.82
C ILE A 258 -17.67 13.08 -13.61
N GLY A 259 -17.69 13.96 -12.61
CA GLY A 259 -18.60 13.91 -11.47
C GLY A 259 -17.88 14.02 -10.11
N PHE A 260 -18.38 14.91 -9.24
CA PHE A 260 -17.88 15.14 -7.88
C PHE A 260 -18.97 14.86 -6.85
N ALA A 261 -18.59 14.36 -5.67
CA ALA A 261 -19.48 14.15 -4.53
C ALA A 261 -18.75 14.48 -3.20
N GLU A 262 -19.53 14.74 -2.14
CA GLU A 262 -18.99 15.01 -0.81
C GLU A 262 -18.83 13.71 -0.01
N ALA A 263 -17.64 13.50 0.56
CA ALA A 263 -17.34 12.36 1.44
C ALA A 263 -17.43 12.79 2.91
N GLY A 264 -18.26 12.08 3.70
CA GLY A 264 -18.35 12.26 5.15
C GLY A 264 -17.49 11.22 5.88
N ARG A 265 -16.73 11.65 6.89
CA ARG A 265 -16.02 10.74 7.81
C ARG A 265 -16.67 10.69 9.18
N ARG A 266 -16.62 9.51 9.80
CA ARG A 266 -17.00 9.26 11.20
C ARG A 266 -15.83 9.62 12.11
N GLY A 267 -16.06 10.44 13.13
CA GLY A 267 -15.13 10.60 14.25
C GLY A 267 -15.38 9.49 15.26
N LEU A 268 -14.38 8.65 15.51
CA LEU A 268 -14.34 7.78 16.68
C LEU A 268 -13.41 8.43 17.71
N LEU A 269 -13.67 8.21 19.01
CA LEU A 269 -12.71 8.55 20.06
C LEU A 269 -11.49 7.64 19.89
N VAL A 270 -10.38 8.22 19.41
CA VAL A 270 -9.13 7.48 19.21
C VAL A 270 -8.30 7.54 20.49
N PRO A 271 -7.86 6.39 21.05
CA PRO A 271 -6.92 6.35 22.17
C PRO A 271 -5.64 7.13 21.86
N HIS A 272 -5.06 7.75 22.88
CA HIS A 272 -3.85 8.55 22.74
C HIS A 272 -2.73 7.75 22.05
N LYS A 273 -2.14 8.32 21.00
CA LYS A 273 -0.99 7.76 20.30
C LYS A 273 0.18 7.62 21.30
N PRO A 274 0.82 6.43 21.43
CA PRO A 274 1.97 6.25 22.31
C PRO A 274 3.13 7.19 21.96
N ASP A 275 4.04 7.39 22.92
CA ASP A 275 5.31 8.06 22.64
C ASP A 275 6.06 7.27 21.55
N HIS A 276 6.57 7.99 20.55
CA HIS A 276 7.35 7.43 19.44
C HIS A 276 8.62 6.70 19.90
N GLU A 277 9.17 7.05 21.06
CA GLU A 277 10.31 6.33 21.65
C GLU A 277 9.90 4.94 22.18
N ASP A 278 8.62 4.73 22.54
CA ASP A 278 8.08 3.41 22.83
C ASP A 278 7.60 2.73 21.53
N ALA A 279 8.57 2.23 20.78
CA ALA A 279 8.35 1.53 19.53
C ALA A 279 7.42 0.30 19.69
N VAL A 280 7.54 -0.44 20.80
CA VAL A 280 6.71 -1.61 21.08
C VAL A 280 5.26 -1.20 21.33
N ALA A 281 5.03 -0.19 22.17
CA ALA A 281 3.70 0.34 22.41
C ALA A 281 3.08 0.89 21.12
N THR A 282 3.85 1.60 20.30
CA THR A 282 3.39 2.12 19.01
C THR A 282 2.97 0.98 18.06
N ALA A 283 3.79 -0.06 17.92
CA ALA A 283 3.46 -1.21 17.07
C ALA A 283 2.20 -1.94 17.54
N ARG A 284 2.05 -2.13 18.86
CA ARG A 284 0.86 -2.77 19.43
C ARG A 284 -0.38 -1.89 19.35
N TRP A 285 -0.23 -0.58 19.47
CA TRP A 285 -1.30 0.39 19.27
C TRP A 285 -1.77 0.40 17.82
N LEU A 286 -0.87 0.37 16.83
CA LEU A 286 -1.26 0.28 15.41
C LEU A 286 -2.13 -0.95 15.12
N ILE A 287 -1.79 -2.09 15.70
CA ILE A 287 -2.57 -3.33 15.55
C ILE A 287 -3.91 -3.24 16.28
N SER A 288 -3.95 -2.68 17.50
CA SER A 288 -5.21 -2.61 18.26
C SER A 288 -6.19 -1.54 17.73
N GLN A 289 -5.68 -0.47 17.11
CA GLN A 289 -6.50 0.64 16.59
C GLN A 289 -6.96 0.44 15.15
N ASN A 290 -6.30 -0.45 14.40
CA ASN A 290 -6.77 -0.84 13.08
C ASN A 290 -7.68 -2.08 13.20
N ASN A 291 -8.72 -2.11 12.39
CA ASN A 291 -9.57 -3.30 12.23
C ASN A 291 -9.46 -3.90 10.82
N TRP A 292 -8.62 -3.31 9.96
CA TRP A 292 -8.34 -3.75 8.61
C TRP A 292 -6.88 -3.46 8.23
N GLY A 293 -6.38 -4.14 7.20
CA GLY A 293 -5.07 -3.89 6.62
C GLY A 293 -4.89 -4.63 5.30
N VAL A 294 -3.64 -4.79 4.85
CA VAL A 294 -3.33 -5.58 3.65
C VAL A 294 -2.47 -6.78 4.02
N LEU A 295 -3.01 -7.97 3.77
CA LEU A 295 -2.30 -9.24 3.92
C LEU A 295 -1.74 -9.66 2.56
N SER A 296 -0.43 -9.85 2.50
CA SER A 296 0.30 -10.25 1.30
C SER A 296 0.74 -11.71 1.40
N THR A 297 0.51 -12.49 0.35
CA THR A 297 0.88 -13.91 0.24
C THR A 297 1.66 -14.16 -1.06
N ILE A 298 2.32 -15.31 -1.18
CA ILE A 298 2.95 -15.74 -2.44
C ILE A 298 1.92 -16.38 -3.36
N SER A 299 1.68 -15.78 -4.52
CA SER A 299 0.64 -16.25 -5.43
C SER A 299 1.03 -17.55 -6.13
N ILE A 300 0.18 -18.57 -6.01
CA ILE A 300 0.32 -19.83 -6.78
C ILE A 300 -0.14 -19.67 -8.23
N ASP A 301 -1.00 -18.68 -8.48
CA ASP A 301 -1.62 -18.44 -9.79
C ASP A 301 -0.84 -17.40 -10.62
N LEU A 302 0.06 -16.62 -10.00
CA LEU A 302 0.81 -15.52 -10.62
C LEU A 302 2.34 -15.72 -10.54
N GLY A 303 2.80 -16.95 -10.75
CA GLY A 303 4.23 -17.27 -10.85
C GLY A 303 5.05 -16.89 -9.61
N GLY A 304 4.46 -16.98 -8.42
CA GLY A 304 5.10 -16.61 -7.15
C GLY A 304 5.21 -15.10 -6.90
N ALA A 305 4.56 -14.26 -7.71
CA ALA A 305 4.44 -12.83 -7.41
C ALA A 305 3.73 -12.61 -6.06
N PRO A 306 4.09 -11.54 -5.31
CA PRO A 306 3.36 -11.22 -4.10
C PRO A 306 1.93 -10.81 -4.47
N PHE A 307 0.94 -11.24 -3.68
CA PHE A 307 -0.45 -10.86 -3.84
C PHE A 307 -0.97 -10.24 -2.55
N GLY A 308 -1.17 -8.93 -2.58
CA GLY A 308 -1.81 -8.18 -1.49
C GLY A 308 -3.33 -8.26 -1.53
N LYS A 309 -3.95 -8.36 -0.35
CA LYS A 309 -5.40 -8.40 -0.19
C LYS A 309 -5.83 -7.54 0.99
N VAL A 310 -6.81 -6.66 0.75
CA VAL A 310 -7.53 -5.96 1.83
C VAL A 310 -8.24 -6.99 2.70
N VAL A 311 -7.91 -7.01 3.99
CA VAL A 311 -8.50 -7.93 4.96
C VAL A 311 -8.97 -7.24 6.24
N LEU A 312 -9.98 -7.82 6.88
CA LEU A 312 -10.38 -7.55 8.26
C LEU A 312 -9.57 -8.45 9.19
N PHE A 313 -9.23 -7.92 10.36
CA PHE A 313 -8.54 -8.69 11.39
C PHE A 313 -8.97 -8.23 12.78
N SER A 314 -8.59 -9.02 13.78
CA SER A 314 -8.65 -8.65 15.19
C SER A 314 -7.48 -9.31 15.91
N ASP A 315 -6.84 -8.61 16.84
CA ASP A 315 -5.81 -9.17 17.73
C ASP A 315 -6.33 -9.41 19.17
N GLY A 316 -7.61 -9.09 19.40
CA GLY A 316 -8.32 -9.22 20.67
C GLY A 316 -9.42 -8.17 20.81
N LEU A 317 -10.06 -8.11 21.97
CA LEU A 317 -10.99 -7.01 22.29
C LEU A 317 -10.21 -5.69 22.41
N LEU A 318 -10.90 -4.55 22.24
CA LEU A 318 -10.30 -3.22 22.35
C LEU A 318 -9.46 -3.10 23.64
N ASP A 319 -8.21 -2.68 23.49
CA ASP A 319 -7.17 -2.55 24.53
C ASP A 319 -6.76 -3.84 25.28
N LYS A 320 -7.36 -4.98 24.92
CA LYS A 320 -7.00 -6.33 25.41
C LYS A 320 -6.35 -7.19 24.32
N GLY A 321 -6.01 -6.58 23.18
CA GLY A 321 -5.33 -7.21 22.06
C GLY A 321 -3.98 -7.79 22.46
N HIS A 322 -3.69 -9.01 22.01
CA HIS A 322 -2.43 -9.71 22.29
C HIS A 322 -1.36 -9.48 21.22
N GLY A 323 -1.66 -8.69 20.18
CA GLY A 323 -0.75 -8.39 19.07
C GLY A 323 -0.70 -9.46 17.98
N ILE A 324 -1.39 -10.59 18.12
CA ILE A 324 -1.45 -11.64 17.08
C ILE A 324 -2.69 -11.40 16.21
N PRO A 325 -2.54 -11.02 14.93
CA PRO A 325 -3.69 -10.83 14.05
C PRO A 325 -4.34 -12.17 13.71
N TYR A 326 -5.64 -12.28 13.98
CA TYR A 326 -6.50 -13.35 13.48
C TYR A 326 -7.31 -12.85 12.29
N PHE A 327 -7.61 -13.76 11.35
CA PHE A 327 -8.38 -13.51 10.13
C PHE A 327 -9.44 -14.60 9.96
N TYR A 328 -10.60 -14.26 9.40
CA TYR A 328 -11.67 -15.21 9.11
C TYR A 328 -11.88 -15.30 7.60
N LYS A 329 -11.33 -16.33 6.94
CA LYS A 329 -11.20 -16.38 5.48
C LYS A 329 -11.74 -17.68 4.89
N SER A 330 -12.34 -17.56 3.71
CA SER A 330 -12.82 -18.69 2.90
C SER A 330 -11.73 -19.15 1.93
N SER A 331 -11.68 -20.45 1.62
CA SER A 331 -10.80 -21.01 0.58
C SER A 331 -11.15 -20.54 -0.84
N LEU A 332 -12.29 -19.85 -1.04
CA LEU A 332 -12.61 -19.15 -2.28
C LEU A 332 -11.73 -17.91 -2.49
N ASP A 333 -11.18 -17.34 -1.42
CA ASP A 333 -10.21 -16.26 -1.47
C ASP A 333 -8.83 -16.82 -1.89
N PRO A 334 -8.08 -16.17 -2.81
CA PRO A 334 -6.72 -16.59 -3.14
C PRO A 334 -5.79 -16.66 -1.92
N THR A 335 -5.98 -15.80 -0.92
CA THR A 335 -5.07 -15.67 0.23
C THR A 335 -4.92 -16.98 1.03
N PRO A 336 -5.99 -17.65 1.51
CA PRO A 336 -5.87 -18.98 2.11
C PRO A 336 -5.26 -20.04 1.20
N ARG A 337 -5.60 -20.06 -0.10
CA ARG A 337 -5.06 -21.04 -1.06
C ARG A 337 -3.55 -20.88 -1.22
N ASN A 338 -3.09 -19.64 -1.36
CA ASN A 338 -1.68 -19.28 -1.39
C ASN A 338 -0.97 -19.73 -0.11
N ALA A 339 -1.50 -19.34 1.05
CA ALA A 339 -0.91 -19.65 2.35
C ALA A 339 -0.83 -21.16 2.66
N MET A 340 -1.78 -21.95 2.17
CA MET A 340 -1.74 -23.42 2.31
C MET A 340 -0.65 -24.08 1.45
N LYS A 341 -0.17 -23.42 0.40
CA LYS A 341 0.96 -23.90 -0.42
C LYS A 341 2.29 -23.31 0.05
N ASP A 342 2.29 -22.04 0.41
CA ASP A 342 3.43 -21.34 0.96
C ASP A 342 2.95 -20.36 2.05
N ALA A 343 3.25 -20.69 3.31
CA ALA A 343 2.75 -19.93 4.43
C ALA A 343 3.39 -18.53 4.55
N ARG A 344 4.51 -18.25 3.86
CA ARG A 344 5.20 -16.96 3.95
C ARG A 344 4.25 -15.82 3.58
N SER A 345 4.05 -14.91 4.52
CA SER A 345 3.06 -13.84 4.42
C SER A 345 3.52 -12.59 5.17
N SER A 346 2.99 -11.43 4.80
CA SER A 346 3.14 -10.20 5.59
C SER A 346 1.83 -9.46 5.74
N PHE A 347 1.62 -8.81 6.87
CA PHE A 347 0.45 -7.99 7.15
C PHE A 347 0.85 -6.54 7.42
N ALA A 348 0.33 -5.61 6.62
CA ALA A 348 0.65 -4.18 6.71
C ALA A 348 -0.55 -3.35 7.17
N VAL A 349 -0.32 -2.44 8.11
CA VAL A 349 -1.28 -1.46 8.63
C VAL A 349 -0.67 -0.06 8.67
N SER A 350 -1.52 0.97 8.65
CA SER A 350 -1.11 2.38 8.67
C SER A 350 -1.83 3.13 9.79
N GLU A 351 -1.18 4.15 10.33
CA GLU A 351 -1.79 5.15 11.19
C GLU A 351 -2.77 6.05 10.41
N PHE A 352 -2.55 6.24 9.11
CA PHE A 352 -3.31 7.18 8.29
C PHE A 352 -4.84 7.00 8.36
N PRO A 353 -5.42 5.78 8.25
CA PRO A 353 -6.86 5.59 8.41
C PRO A 353 -7.38 5.80 9.84
N ILE A 354 -6.51 5.79 10.86
CA ILE A 354 -6.89 6.11 12.25
C ILE A 354 -7.20 7.62 12.38
N GLY A 355 -6.57 8.46 11.55
CA GLY A 355 -6.82 9.89 11.49
C GLY A 355 -5.94 10.74 12.42
N THR A 356 -4.94 10.16 13.08
CA THR A 356 -4.02 10.87 13.99
C THR A 356 -2.79 11.47 13.30
N CYS A 357 -2.57 11.19 12.01
CA CYS A 357 -1.46 11.75 11.24
C CYS A 357 -1.60 13.27 10.97
N GLY A 358 -2.79 13.85 11.15
CA GLY A 358 -3.08 15.24 10.81
C GLY A 358 -3.07 15.46 9.30
N LYS A 359 -2.30 16.46 8.83
CA LYS A 359 -2.16 16.77 7.39
C LYS A 359 -0.97 16.09 6.71
N LYS A 360 -0.28 15.21 7.44
CA LYS A 360 0.97 14.62 6.98
C LYS A 360 0.73 13.58 5.90
N ASP A 361 1.68 13.48 5.00
CA ASP A 361 1.77 12.43 4.00
C ASP A 361 1.73 11.03 4.65
N PRO A 362 1.04 10.04 4.06
CA PRO A 362 1.04 8.65 4.54
C PRO A 362 2.42 8.02 4.67
N GLU A 363 3.41 8.49 3.91
CA GLU A 363 4.81 8.01 3.96
C GLU A 363 5.69 8.88 4.88
N ASN A 364 5.16 9.97 5.44
CA ASN A 364 5.88 10.75 6.44
C ASN A 364 6.19 9.86 7.66
N PRO A 365 7.46 9.73 8.11
CA PRO A 365 7.82 8.81 9.18
C PRO A 365 7.09 9.03 10.51
N THR A 366 6.55 10.23 10.75
CA THR A 366 5.75 10.54 11.95
C THR A 366 4.28 10.11 11.83
N CYS A 367 3.83 9.69 10.64
CA CYS A 367 2.60 8.95 10.40
C CYS A 367 2.97 7.46 10.35
N ALA A 368 2.79 6.77 11.48
CA ALA A 368 3.40 5.47 11.70
C ALA A 368 2.83 4.40 10.75
N LYS A 369 3.69 3.47 10.34
CA LYS A 369 3.34 2.29 9.55
C LYS A 369 4.03 1.06 10.10
N LEU A 370 3.35 -0.07 10.00
CA LEU A 370 3.81 -1.35 10.55
C LEU A 370 3.57 -2.45 9.53
N THR A 371 4.61 -3.26 9.33
CA THR A 371 4.53 -4.54 8.61
C THR A 371 4.97 -5.65 9.54
N LEU A 372 4.10 -6.64 9.73
CA LEU A 372 4.41 -7.90 10.42
C LEU A 372 4.65 -8.96 9.35
N THR A 373 5.84 -9.56 9.31
CA THR A 373 6.14 -10.66 8.36
C THR A 373 6.26 -11.98 9.11
N GLY A 374 5.79 -13.07 8.52
CA GLY A 374 5.87 -14.39 9.12
C GLY A 374 5.08 -15.44 8.35
N LYS A 375 4.39 -16.34 9.06
CA LYS A 375 3.63 -17.45 8.46
C LYS A 375 2.15 -17.33 8.73
N LEU A 376 1.33 -17.30 7.68
CA LEU A 376 -0.12 -17.39 7.80
C LEU A 376 -0.51 -18.86 8.00
N LYS A 377 -1.02 -19.19 9.19
CA LYS A 377 -1.39 -20.56 9.57
C LYS A 377 -2.87 -20.70 9.81
N LEU A 378 -3.43 -21.81 9.35
CA LEU A 378 -4.77 -22.24 9.74
C LEU A 378 -4.77 -22.60 11.23
N VAL A 379 -5.69 -22.04 11.99
CA VAL A 379 -5.89 -22.37 13.41
C VAL A 379 -6.73 -23.65 13.49
N ASP A 380 -6.29 -24.60 14.32
CA ASP A 380 -7.05 -25.84 14.56
C ASP A 380 -8.44 -25.48 15.12
N ILE A 381 -9.48 -25.89 14.40
CA ILE A 381 -10.88 -25.59 14.70
C ILE A 381 -11.32 -26.15 16.07
N ASN A 382 -10.67 -27.20 16.55
CA ASN A 382 -10.98 -27.82 17.84
C ASN A 382 -10.21 -27.21 19.01
N SER A 383 -9.33 -26.24 18.75
CA SER A 383 -8.51 -25.60 19.77
C SER A 383 -9.28 -24.53 20.57
N LYS A 384 -8.82 -24.27 21.80
CA LYS A 384 -9.27 -23.11 22.59
C LYS A 384 -8.96 -21.79 21.87
N GLU A 385 -7.84 -21.72 21.15
CA GLU A 385 -7.42 -20.56 20.36
C GLU A 385 -8.46 -20.21 19.30
N ALA A 386 -8.99 -21.20 18.55
CA ALA A 386 -10.03 -20.96 17.56
C ALA A 386 -11.30 -20.35 18.16
N SER A 387 -11.72 -20.82 19.35
CA SER A 387 -12.89 -20.25 20.03
C SER A 387 -12.68 -18.79 20.42
N VAL A 388 -11.52 -18.47 21.00
CA VAL A 388 -11.15 -17.09 21.38
C VAL A 388 -11.02 -16.19 20.14
N ALA A 389 -10.31 -16.65 19.12
CA ALA A 389 -10.13 -15.92 17.87
C ALA A 389 -11.48 -15.61 17.21
N LYS A 390 -12.40 -16.58 17.17
CA LYS A 390 -13.75 -16.39 16.63
C LYS A 390 -14.53 -15.33 17.41
N GLU A 391 -14.49 -15.38 18.73
CA GLU A 391 -15.18 -14.43 19.60
C GLU A 391 -14.69 -13.01 19.34
N VAL A 392 -13.38 -12.77 19.34
CA VAL A 392 -12.81 -11.43 19.15
C VAL A 392 -13.03 -10.94 17.73
N LEU A 393 -12.89 -11.80 16.72
CA LEU A 393 -13.22 -11.47 15.33
C LEU A 393 -14.68 -11.02 15.18
N PHE A 394 -15.62 -11.74 15.79
CA PHE A 394 -17.05 -11.44 15.69
C PHE A 394 -17.50 -10.28 16.58
N ALA A 395 -16.73 -9.96 17.62
CA ALA A 395 -16.93 -8.76 18.43
C ALA A 395 -16.45 -7.52 17.67
N THR A 396 -15.26 -7.58 17.05
CA THR A 396 -14.70 -6.50 16.23
C THR A 396 -15.49 -6.31 14.93
N HIS A 397 -15.95 -7.40 14.31
CA HIS A 397 -16.64 -7.42 13.02
C HIS A 397 -17.97 -8.19 13.10
N PRO A 398 -19.04 -7.59 13.63
CA PRO A 398 -20.31 -8.28 13.83
C PRO A 398 -20.94 -8.86 12.56
N GLU A 399 -20.65 -8.29 11.38
CA GLU A 399 -21.14 -8.80 10.09
C GLU A 399 -20.66 -10.24 9.80
N MET A 400 -19.49 -10.65 10.32
CA MET A 400 -18.94 -12.00 10.12
C MET A 400 -19.86 -13.12 10.63
N LYS A 401 -20.74 -12.83 11.61
CA LYS A 401 -21.74 -13.78 12.12
C LYS A 401 -22.75 -14.21 11.06
N TYR A 402 -22.97 -13.36 10.07
CA TYR A 402 -24.01 -13.52 9.04
C TYR A 402 -23.42 -13.83 7.65
N TRP A 403 -22.11 -14.06 7.56
CA TRP A 403 -21.48 -14.44 6.30
C TRP A 403 -21.95 -15.83 5.83
N PRO A 404 -21.96 -16.11 4.51
CA PRO A 404 -22.48 -17.35 3.96
C PRO A 404 -21.78 -18.60 4.52
N LYS A 405 -22.56 -19.54 5.06
CA LYS A 405 -22.03 -20.74 5.72
C LYS A 405 -21.38 -21.73 4.74
N ASP A 406 -21.92 -21.80 3.53
CA ASP A 406 -21.47 -22.65 2.42
C ASP A 406 -20.12 -22.20 1.83
N HIS A 407 -19.66 -20.99 2.16
CA HIS A 407 -18.32 -20.52 1.78
C HIS A 407 -17.19 -21.07 2.69
N ASN A 408 -17.52 -21.87 3.72
CA ASN A 408 -16.55 -22.58 4.57
C ASN A 408 -15.42 -21.66 5.12
N PHE A 409 -15.80 -20.60 5.83
CA PHE A 409 -14.84 -19.69 6.45
C PHE A 409 -14.07 -20.37 7.59
N GLN A 410 -12.76 -20.14 7.63
CA GLN A 410 -11.83 -20.70 8.59
C GLN A 410 -11.00 -19.60 9.24
N ILE A 411 -10.46 -19.88 10.43
CA ILE A 411 -9.66 -18.92 11.19
C ILE A 411 -8.18 -19.13 10.85
N PHE A 412 -7.52 -18.05 10.46
CA PHE A 412 -6.08 -18.01 10.25
C PHE A 412 -5.44 -17.06 11.26
N LYS A 413 -4.17 -17.32 11.61
CA LYS A 413 -3.34 -16.41 12.40
C LYS A 413 -2.02 -16.13 11.70
N LEU A 414 -1.44 -14.96 11.94
CA LEU A 414 -0.07 -14.67 11.53
C LEU A 414 0.90 -15.04 12.66
N GLU A 415 1.72 -16.07 12.43
CA GLU A 415 2.87 -16.37 13.27
C GLU A 415 4.02 -15.43 12.88
N ILE A 416 4.24 -14.39 13.68
CA ILE A 416 5.16 -13.29 13.37
C ILE A 416 6.61 -13.76 13.51
N GLU A 417 7.44 -13.48 12.50
CA GLU A 417 8.87 -13.76 12.45
C GLU A 417 9.71 -12.48 12.36
N ASP A 418 9.18 -11.41 11.75
CA ASP A 418 9.85 -10.11 11.61
C ASP A 418 8.87 -8.93 11.76
N ILE A 419 9.38 -7.80 12.25
CA ILE A 419 8.60 -6.59 12.55
C ILE A 419 9.31 -5.37 11.95
N PHE A 420 8.66 -4.74 10.98
CA PHE A 420 9.12 -3.49 10.39
C PHE A 420 8.19 -2.35 10.83
N LEU A 421 8.64 -1.57 11.82
CA LEU A 421 7.94 -0.36 12.28
C LEU A 421 8.72 0.90 11.86
N VAL A 422 8.03 1.82 11.21
CA VAL A 422 8.48 3.22 11.08
C VAL A 422 7.45 4.10 11.79
N ASN A 423 7.86 4.72 12.89
CA ASN A 423 7.01 5.64 13.67
C ASN A 423 7.67 7.00 13.96
N TRP A 424 8.92 7.18 13.50
CA TRP A 424 9.65 8.43 13.54
C TRP A 424 10.78 8.43 12.49
N PHE A 425 11.46 9.56 12.35
CA PHE A 425 12.68 9.63 11.54
C PHE A 425 13.76 8.66 12.05
N GLY A 426 14.69 8.28 11.16
CA GLY A 426 15.80 7.35 11.47
C GLY A 426 15.60 5.93 10.95
N GLY A 427 14.48 5.63 10.29
CA GLY A 427 14.22 4.34 9.66
C GLY A 427 13.50 3.35 10.58
N ALA A 428 13.60 2.06 10.25
CA ALA A 428 12.90 1.01 10.95
C ALA A 428 13.40 0.83 12.39
N LYS A 429 12.48 0.65 13.33
CA LYS A 429 12.81 0.42 14.74
C LYS A 429 13.20 -1.04 15.00
N PRO A 430 14.25 -1.31 15.79
CA PRO A 430 14.65 -2.67 16.14
C PRO A 430 13.69 -3.26 17.18
N ILE A 431 12.70 -4.03 16.72
CA ILE A 431 11.72 -4.70 17.58
C ILE A 431 11.82 -6.21 17.38
N THR A 432 12.10 -6.94 18.45
CA THR A 432 12.01 -8.41 18.43
C THR A 432 10.57 -8.87 18.63
N VAL A 433 10.22 -10.03 18.06
CA VAL A 433 8.92 -10.67 18.27
C VAL A 433 8.64 -10.89 19.77
N ALA A 434 9.67 -11.26 20.54
CA ALA A 434 9.56 -11.46 21.99
C ALA A 434 9.23 -10.16 22.75
N GLN A 435 9.81 -9.03 22.37
CA GLN A 435 9.45 -7.72 22.93
C GLN A 435 8.01 -7.36 22.56
N TYR A 436 7.64 -7.56 21.31
CA TYR A 436 6.32 -7.24 20.78
C TYR A 436 5.19 -8.05 21.44
N LEU A 437 5.39 -9.36 21.63
CA LEU A 437 4.41 -10.27 22.22
C LEU A 437 4.44 -10.31 23.75
N ARG A 438 5.29 -9.51 24.39
CA ARG A 438 5.32 -9.43 25.86
C ARG A 438 3.93 -8.99 26.36
N PRO A 439 3.36 -9.66 27.38
CA PRO A 439 2.11 -9.22 27.99
C PRO A 439 2.23 -7.77 28.48
N ARG A 440 1.19 -6.97 28.24
CA ARG A 440 1.08 -5.63 28.84
C ARG A 440 0.85 -5.84 30.34
N MET A 441 1.70 -5.26 31.18
CA MET A 441 1.56 -5.30 32.64
C MET A 441 0.38 -4.45 33.12
#